data_AF-A0AA42CFM8-F1
#
_entry.id   AF-A0AA42CFM8-F1
#
_cell.length_a   1.000
_cell.length_b   1.000
_cell.length_c   1.000
_cell.angle_alpha   90.00
_cell.angle_beta   90.00
_cell.angle_gamma   90.00
#
_symmetry.space_group_name_H-M   'P 1'
#
loop_
_entity.id
_entity.type
_entity.pdbx_description
1 polymer ?
#
loop_
_entity_poly.entity_id
_entity_poly.type
_entity_poly.pdbx_seq_one_letter_code
_entity_poly.pdbx_strand_id
1 'polypeptide(L)'
;MPPSRAAEPLTGTNHAVPDQAATPKTSQEWFQDLAQDAWRRGQAAMAAGDMDDALRWLERAHRIGPRDAAVALALATVRLRLGAFAEAASLLDDVVGRHDLREAWLTLAVVRRGLADPAGAAVALAQALSRHVLPDEAGIAALADAVAAEAGLPGWCGLRADGHVAAMVPDGAKAKLSVDGMRLAPGARVPDTAAAADVTVGGRALLGSPLAVAQIRRIEGVVAVRDGGLEGWAWHPGDPDADPVLTVRSAAGKALFTLTADDTRMLAPGPLARPRRFHVPASRFARLAGAVRVTGRDGRDLLGSPLTPGAEQSRAADAARAVAALFPAAGRRRHAGGSDAAPTD
;
A
#
# COMPACT_ATOMS: atom_id res chain seq x y z
N MET A 1 77.57 10.15 41.75
CA MET A 1 77.25 9.49 40.46
C MET A 1 75.73 9.50 40.29
N PRO A 2 75.24 9.69 39.06
CA PRO A 2 74.09 10.55 38.65
C PRO A 2 72.73 9.79 38.63
N PRO A 3 71.62 10.32 38.04
CA PRO A 3 71.26 11.68 37.61
C PRO A 3 69.96 12.21 38.28
N SER A 4 69.80 13.52 38.47
CA SER A 4 69.18 14.51 37.55
C SER A 4 67.72 14.22 37.18
N ARG A 5 66.79 15.00 37.75
CA ARG A 5 65.40 15.11 37.28
C ARG A 5 65.13 16.58 36.94
N ALA A 6 65.12 16.86 35.64
CA ALA A 6 64.73 18.13 35.06
C ALA A 6 63.20 18.29 35.07
N ALA A 7 62.78 19.54 35.18
CA ALA A 7 61.40 20.01 35.09
C ALA A 7 60.98 20.25 33.62
N GLU A 8 59.66 20.23 33.40
CA GLU A 8 58.82 20.91 32.38
C GLU A 8 57.71 19.99 31.81
N PRO A 9 56.61 20.50 31.21
CA PRO A 9 55.65 21.46 31.77
C PRO A 9 54.19 20.99 31.54
N LEU A 10 53.24 21.82 32.00
CA LEU A 10 51.79 21.72 31.85
C LEU A 10 51.34 21.54 30.39
N THR A 11 50.54 20.51 30.10
CA THR A 11 49.70 20.44 28.90
C THR A 11 48.32 19.88 29.23
N GLY A 12 47.31 20.73 29.02
CA GLY A 12 46.02 20.31 28.49
C GLY A 12 45.06 19.63 29.45
N THR A 13 44.32 20.43 30.21
CA THR A 13 42.94 20.12 30.58
C THR A 13 42.15 19.68 29.35
N ASN A 14 41.99 18.37 29.18
CA ASN A 14 41.01 17.82 28.25
C ASN A 14 39.64 17.97 28.91
N HIS A 15 38.95 19.08 28.62
CA HIS A 15 37.55 19.22 28.94
C HIS A 15 36.80 18.10 28.22
N ALA A 16 36.41 17.07 28.97
CA ALA A 16 35.37 16.16 28.55
C ALA A 16 34.13 17.00 28.25
N VAL A 17 33.78 17.09 26.98
CA VAL A 17 32.48 17.57 26.53
C VAL A 17 31.45 16.67 27.23
N PRO A 18 30.57 17.21 28.09
CA PRO A 18 29.52 16.40 28.67
C PRO A 18 28.67 15.85 27.53
N ASP A 19 28.56 14.53 27.54
CA ASP A 19 27.63 13.71 26.76
C ASP A 19 26.29 14.45 26.67
N GLN A 20 25.86 14.76 25.44
CA GLN A 20 24.59 15.43 25.21
C GLN A 20 23.50 14.56 25.81
N ALA A 21 23.04 14.94 27.00
CA ALA A 21 22.01 14.23 27.74
C ALA A 21 20.80 14.06 26.82
N ALA A 22 20.56 12.82 26.40
CA ALA A 22 19.40 12.45 25.61
C ALA A 22 18.16 13.02 26.31
N THR A 23 17.37 13.82 25.59
CA THR A 23 16.12 14.35 26.11
C THR A 23 15.28 13.20 26.68
N PRO A 24 14.74 13.33 27.90
CA PRO A 24 13.95 12.27 28.50
C PRO A 24 12.73 12.02 27.62
N LYS A 25 12.57 10.76 27.19
CA LYS A 25 11.43 10.34 26.38
C LYS A 25 10.13 10.70 27.10
N THR A 26 9.17 11.19 26.34
CA THR A 26 7.80 11.36 26.82
C THR A 26 7.21 10.00 27.18
N SER A 27 6.22 9.97 28.07
CA SER A 27 5.51 8.72 28.40
C SER A 27 4.90 8.06 27.15
N GLN A 28 4.47 8.86 26.18
CA GLN A 28 3.93 8.38 24.91
C GLN A 28 4.99 7.65 24.08
N GLU A 29 6.18 8.24 23.90
CA GLU A 29 7.29 7.61 23.20
C GLU A 29 7.73 6.31 23.89
N TRP A 30 7.73 6.30 25.23
CA TRP A 30 8.03 5.09 25.99
C TRP A 30 7.03 3.96 25.77
N PHE A 31 5.72 4.27 25.76
CA PHE A 31 4.68 3.27 25.44
C PHE A 31 4.76 2.78 23.99
N GLN A 32 5.10 3.66 23.04
CA GLN A 32 5.31 3.28 21.64
C GLN A 32 6.49 2.32 21.49
N ASP A 33 7.63 2.63 22.13
CA ASP A 33 8.81 1.75 22.12
C ASP A 33 8.50 0.37 22.70
N LEU A 34 7.76 0.32 23.82
CA LEU A 34 7.35 -0.94 24.43
C LEU A 34 6.39 -1.75 23.55
N ALA A 35 5.43 -1.08 22.90
CA ALA A 35 4.53 -1.75 21.97
C ALA A 35 5.31 -2.33 20.79
N GLN A 36 6.25 -1.57 20.23
CA GLN A 36 7.08 -2.00 19.11
C GLN A 36 8.04 -3.13 19.47
N ASP A 37 8.66 -3.10 20.66
CA ASP A 37 9.49 -4.21 21.14
C ASP A 37 8.67 -5.47 21.36
N ALA A 38 7.52 -5.38 22.04
CA ALA A 38 6.63 -6.52 22.25
C ALA A 38 6.14 -7.10 20.92
N TRP A 39 5.73 -6.25 19.97
CA TRP A 39 5.35 -6.65 18.62
C TRP A 39 6.48 -7.39 17.89
N ARG A 40 7.69 -6.83 17.89
CA ARG A 40 8.85 -7.42 17.21
C ARG A 40 9.21 -8.79 17.81
N ARG A 41 9.20 -8.93 19.13
CA ARG A 41 9.48 -10.21 19.80
C ARG A 41 8.40 -11.25 19.50
N GLY A 42 7.12 -10.84 19.52
CA GLY A 42 6.01 -11.70 19.14
C GLY A 42 6.14 -12.24 17.73
N GLN A 43 6.45 -11.37 16.76
CA GLN A 43 6.70 -11.79 15.37
C GLN A 43 7.92 -12.72 15.24
N ALA A 44 9.01 -12.44 15.96
CA ALA A 44 10.20 -13.29 15.94
C ALA A 44 9.90 -14.70 16.50
N ALA A 45 9.15 -14.79 17.60
CA ALA A 45 8.72 -16.06 18.17
C ALA A 45 7.78 -16.84 17.22
N MET A 46 6.85 -16.15 16.55
CA MET A 46 6.02 -16.77 15.51
C MET A 46 6.87 -17.34 14.37
N ALA A 47 7.86 -16.59 13.88
CA ALA A 47 8.76 -17.03 12.83
C ALA A 47 9.62 -18.23 13.26
N ALA A 48 9.97 -18.32 14.55
CA ALA A 48 10.67 -19.46 15.14
C ALA A 48 9.77 -20.67 15.43
N GLY A 49 8.44 -20.53 15.30
CA GLY A 49 7.48 -21.58 15.63
C GLY A 49 7.14 -21.69 17.13
N ASP A 50 7.67 -20.82 17.98
CA ASP A 50 7.37 -20.77 19.42
C ASP A 50 6.06 -20.01 19.66
N MET A 51 4.95 -20.74 19.57
CA MET A 51 3.61 -20.16 19.69
C MET A 51 3.31 -19.65 21.11
N ASP A 52 3.89 -20.24 22.14
CA ASP A 52 3.68 -19.83 23.54
C ASP A 52 4.39 -18.50 23.84
N ASP A 53 5.65 -18.34 23.40
CA ASP A 53 6.33 -17.05 23.56
C ASP A 53 5.70 -15.97 22.68
N ALA A 54 5.30 -16.34 21.45
CA ALA A 54 4.55 -15.45 20.58
C ALA A 54 3.27 -14.95 21.25
N LEU A 55 2.49 -15.84 21.86
CA LEU A 55 1.26 -15.49 22.59
C LEU A 55 1.56 -14.44 23.68
N ARG A 56 2.55 -14.69 24.54
CA ARG A 56 2.91 -13.78 25.64
C ARG A 56 3.27 -12.38 25.15
N TRP A 57 4.09 -12.29 24.11
CA TRP A 57 4.54 -11.01 23.57
C TRP A 57 3.42 -10.27 22.83
N LEU A 58 2.58 -10.98 22.08
CA LEU A 58 1.47 -10.38 21.34
C LEU A 58 0.33 -9.94 22.26
N GLU A 59 0.03 -10.66 23.33
CA GLU A 59 -0.91 -10.20 24.35
C GLU A 59 -0.42 -8.92 25.04
N ARG A 60 0.88 -8.83 25.30
CA ARG A 60 1.49 -7.61 25.83
C ARG A 60 1.35 -6.45 24.85
N ALA A 61 1.67 -6.66 23.57
CA ALA A 61 1.50 -5.65 22.54
C ALA A 61 0.03 -5.21 22.43
N HIS A 62 -0.91 -6.15 22.46
CA HIS A 62 -2.34 -5.87 22.37
C HIS A 62 -2.88 -5.11 23.59
N ARG A 63 -2.39 -5.39 24.81
CA ARG A 63 -2.74 -4.57 25.99
C ARG A 63 -2.29 -3.12 25.86
N ILE A 64 -1.14 -2.87 25.23
CA ILE A 64 -0.62 -1.51 25.02
C ILE A 64 -1.38 -0.80 23.88
N GLY A 65 -1.69 -1.53 22.80
CA GLY A 65 -2.39 -1.02 21.63
C GLY A 65 -3.59 -1.88 21.23
N PRO A 66 -4.72 -1.86 21.98
CA PRO A 66 -5.84 -2.78 21.75
C PRO A 66 -6.56 -2.57 20.42
N ARG A 67 -6.39 -1.40 19.80
CA ARG A 67 -7.01 -1.06 18.51
C ARG A 67 -6.13 -1.35 17.30
N ASP A 68 -4.88 -1.77 17.51
CA ASP A 68 -3.96 -2.11 16.42
C ASP A 68 -4.40 -3.43 15.76
N ALA A 69 -4.89 -3.33 14.52
CA ALA A 69 -5.42 -4.50 13.82
C ALA A 69 -4.34 -5.48 13.37
N ALA A 70 -3.09 -5.03 13.16
CA ALA A 70 -1.99 -5.92 12.82
C ALA A 70 -1.61 -6.79 14.03
N VAL A 71 -1.54 -6.18 15.21
CA VAL A 71 -1.31 -6.89 16.48
C VAL A 71 -2.47 -7.87 16.76
N ALA A 72 -3.71 -7.42 16.61
CA ALA A 72 -4.90 -8.26 16.83
C ALA A 72 -4.95 -9.46 15.87
N LEU A 73 -4.65 -9.27 14.59
CA LEU A 73 -4.62 -10.36 13.60
C LEU A 73 -3.52 -11.38 13.90
N ALA A 74 -2.31 -10.93 14.27
CA ALA A 74 -1.22 -11.83 14.65
C ALA A 74 -1.58 -12.63 15.91
N LEU A 75 -2.15 -11.97 16.93
CA LEU A 75 -2.60 -12.63 18.15
C LEU A 75 -3.70 -13.66 17.85
N ALA A 76 -4.67 -13.33 17.00
CA ALA A 76 -5.69 -14.27 16.55
C ALA A 76 -5.10 -15.47 15.79
N THR A 77 -4.05 -15.25 14.99
CA THR A 77 -3.34 -16.32 14.27
C THR A 77 -2.63 -17.27 15.23
N VAL A 78 -1.99 -16.75 16.28
CA VAL A 78 -1.38 -17.59 17.33
C VAL A 78 -2.44 -18.39 18.07
N ARG A 79 -3.54 -17.75 18.46
CA ARG A 79 -4.68 -18.43 19.12
C ARG A 79 -5.28 -19.53 18.26
N LEU A 80 -5.44 -19.28 16.96
CA LEU A 80 -5.85 -20.30 15.99
C LEU A 80 -4.90 -21.52 16.01
N ARG A 81 -3.59 -21.30 15.98
CA ARG A 81 -2.59 -22.39 15.99
C ARG A 81 -2.57 -23.16 17.31
N LEU A 82 -2.95 -22.52 18.41
CA LEU A 82 -3.09 -23.14 19.73
C LEU A 82 -4.48 -23.77 19.96
N GLY A 83 -5.40 -23.70 18.98
CA GLY A 83 -6.76 -24.24 19.10
C GLY A 83 -7.73 -23.39 19.93
N ALA A 84 -7.34 -22.18 20.33
CA ALA A 84 -8.16 -21.21 21.06
C ALA A 84 -9.11 -20.46 20.10
N PHE A 85 -10.01 -21.20 19.46
CA PHE A 85 -10.84 -20.69 18.37
C PHE A 85 -11.82 -19.59 18.82
N ALA A 86 -12.42 -19.69 20.01
CA ALA A 86 -13.40 -18.72 20.48
C ALA A 86 -12.75 -17.34 20.72
N GLU A 87 -11.58 -17.33 21.33
CA GLU A 87 -10.79 -16.14 21.60
C GLU A 87 -10.17 -15.54 20.33
N ALA A 88 -9.84 -16.38 19.34
CA ALA A 88 -9.44 -15.93 18.02
C ALA A 88 -10.62 -15.28 17.27
N ALA A 89 -11.81 -15.89 17.32
CA ALA A 89 -13.01 -15.38 16.67
C ALA A 89 -13.38 -13.99 17.20
N SER A 90 -13.39 -13.81 18.52
CA SER A 90 -13.73 -12.51 19.12
C SER A 90 -12.77 -11.39 18.69
N LEU A 91 -11.48 -11.67 18.55
CA LEU A 91 -10.51 -10.68 18.06
C LEU A 91 -10.76 -10.35 16.58
N LEU A 92 -11.01 -11.38 15.77
CA LEU A 92 -11.22 -11.23 14.34
C LEU A 92 -12.53 -10.52 14.03
N ASP A 93 -13.61 -10.79 14.77
CA ASP A 93 -14.89 -10.10 14.64
C ASP A 93 -14.73 -8.58 14.85
N ASP A 94 -13.95 -8.15 15.86
CA ASP A 94 -13.63 -6.73 16.07
C ASP A 94 -12.77 -6.15 14.94
N VAL A 95 -11.78 -6.90 14.45
CA VAL A 95 -10.93 -6.46 13.33
C VAL A 95 -11.76 -6.26 12.06
N VAL A 96 -12.57 -7.26 11.66
CA VAL A 96 -13.35 -7.18 10.42
C VAL A 96 -14.53 -6.21 10.52
N GLY A 97 -15.00 -5.92 11.74
CA GLY A 97 -15.98 -4.86 11.99
C GLY A 97 -15.44 -3.45 11.73
N ARG A 98 -14.11 -3.26 11.79
CA ARG A 98 -13.44 -1.94 11.60
C ARG A 98 -12.68 -1.83 10.29
N HIS A 99 -12.21 -2.95 9.75
CA HIS A 99 -11.29 -2.99 8.62
C HIS A 99 -11.66 -4.11 7.66
N ASP A 100 -11.66 -3.81 6.36
CA ASP A 100 -11.86 -4.81 5.32
C ASP A 100 -10.52 -5.40 4.88
N LEU A 101 -10.03 -6.39 5.63
CA LEU A 101 -8.73 -7.02 5.43
C LEU A 101 -8.91 -8.46 4.95
N ARG A 102 -8.35 -8.80 3.79
CA ARG A 102 -8.41 -10.14 3.19
C ARG A 102 -7.96 -11.21 4.18
N GLU A 103 -6.80 -11.00 4.80
CA GLU A 103 -6.20 -11.94 5.74
C GLU A 103 -7.10 -12.17 6.96
N ALA A 104 -7.74 -11.13 7.50
CA ALA A 104 -8.64 -11.26 8.63
C ALA A 104 -9.90 -12.07 8.28
N TRP A 105 -10.51 -11.82 7.12
CA TRP A 105 -11.66 -12.60 6.65
C TRP A 105 -11.33 -14.07 6.42
N LEU A 106 -10.17 -14.35 5.82
CA LEU A 106 -9.69 -15.71 5.59
C LEU A 106 -9.41 -16.45 6.91
N THR A 107 -8.72 -15.80 7.85
CA THR A 107 -8.48 -16.38 9.18
C THR A 107 -9.80 -16.60 9.93
N LEU A 108 -10.75 -15.67 9.84
CA LEU A 108 -12.06 -15.82 10.48
C LEU A 108 -12.84 -17.00 9.91
N ALA A 109 -12.81 -17.23 8.60
CA ALA A 109 -13.44 -18.39 7.99
C ALA A 109 -12.87 -19.71 8.54
N VAL A 110 -11.55 -19.82 8.66
CA VAL A 110 -10.89 -21.00 9.27
C VAL A 110 -11.30 -21.17 10.73
N VAL A 111 -11.28 -20.09 11.51
CA VAL A 111 -11.64 -20.12 12.93
C VAL A 111 -13.10 -20.54 13.13
N ARG A 112 -14.03 -19.97 12.36
CA ARG A 112 -15.47 -20.30 12.41
C ARG A 112 -15.72 -21.76 12.06
N ARG A 113 -15.00 -22.28 11.07
CA ARG A 113 -15.04 -23.71 10.75
C ARG A 113 -14.53 -24.57 11.91
N GLY A 114 -13.45 -24.15 12.59
CA GLY A 114 -12.95 -24.80 13.81
C GLY A 114 -13.94 -24.82 14.97
N LEU A 115 -14.84 -23.83 15.03
CA LEU A 115 -15.96 -23.76 15.98
C LEU A 115 -17.20 -24.56 15.54
N ALA A 116 -17.14 -25.29 14.41
CA ALA A 116 -18.29 -25.93 13.79
C ALA A 116 -19.46 -24.96 13.51
N ASP A 117 -19.14 -23.73 13.11
CA ASP A 117 -20.07 -22.68 12.68
C ASP A 117 -20.02 -22.53 11.14
N PRO A 118 -20.70 -23.40 10.37
CA PRO A 118 -20.62 -23.40 8.91
C PRO A 118 -21.22 -22.13 8.29
N ALA A 119 -22.26 -21.56 8.92
CA ALA A 119 -22.87 -20.32 8.47
C ALA A 119 -21.90 -19.13 8.62
N GLY A 120 -21.27 -18.99 9.79
CA GLY A 120 -20.27 -17.96 10.03
C GLY A 120 -19.03 -18.13 9.13
N ALA A 121 -18.57 -19.36 8.92
CA ALA A 121 -17.46 -19.65 8.02
C ALA A 121 -17.78 -19.25 6.57
N ALA A 122 -18.98 -19.57 6.08
CA ALA A 122 -19.44 -19.18 4.75
C ALA A 122 -19.55 -17.67 4.60
N VAL A 123 -20.08 -16.95 5.60
CA VAL A 123 -20.14 -15.48 5.57
C VAL A 123 -18.74 -14.88 5.48
N ALA A 124 -17.82 -15.29 6.35
CA ALA A 124 -16.45 -14.77 6.35
C ALA A 124 -15.71 -15.06 5.04
N LEU A 125 -15.82 -16.28 4.52
CA LEU A 125 -15.18 -16.65 3.26
C LEU A 125 -15.82 -15.94 2.05
N ALA A 126 -17.14 -15.74 2.05
CA ALA A 126 -17.81 -14.96 1.02
C ALA A 126 -17.29 -13.52 0.98
N GLN A 127 -17.04 -12.88 2.13
CA GLN A 127 -16.45 -11.53 2.18
C GLN A 127 -15.05 -11.50 1.58
N ALA A 128 -14.20 -12.48 1.92
CA ALA A 128 -12.86 -12.59 1.35
C ALA A 128 -12.91 -12.75 -0.19
N LEU A 129 -13.72 -13.68 -0.70
CA LEU A 129 -13.80 -13.99 -2.13
C LEU A 129 -14.51 -12.92 -2.97
N SER A 130 -15.48 -12.21 -2.39
CA SER A 130 -16.28 -11.20 -3.09
C SER A 130 -15.60 -9.84 -3.20
N ARG A 131 -14.69 -9.50 -2.28
CA ARG A 131 -14.14 -8.14 -2.16
C ARG A 131 -12.64 -8.06 -2.38
N HIS A 132 -11.97 -9.21 -2.46
CA HIS A 132 -10.54 -9.30 -2.70
C HIS A 132 -10.23 -10.24 -3.87
N VAL A 133 -9.06 -10.05 -4.48
CA VAL A 133 -8.50 -10.98 -5.44
C VAL A 133 -8.27 -12.31 -4.75
N LEU A 134 -8.69 -13.37 -5.43
CA LEU A 134 -8.45 -14.75 -5.04
C LEU A 134 -6.93 -14.94 -4.86
N PRO A 135 -6.44 -15.17 -3.63
CA PRO A 135 -5.03 -15.50 -3.42
C PRO A 135 -4.76 -16.90 -4.00
N ASP A 136 -3.53 -17.41 -3.85
CA ASP A 136 -3.13 -18.76 -4.29
C ASP A 136 -4.30 -19.77 -4.27
N GLU A 137 -4.80 -20.07 -5.47
CA GLU A 137 -6.04 -20.82 -5.65
C GLU A 137 -5.93 -22.21 -5.03
N ALA A 138 -4.76 -22.83 -5.15
CA ALA A 138 -4.49 -24.13 -4.56
C ALA A 138 -4.57 -24.08 -3.03
N GLY A 139 -4.03 -23.01 -2.42
CA GLY A 139 -4.05 -22.80 -0.99
C GLY A 139 -5.46 -22.57 -0.41
N ILE A 140 -6.37 -21.98 -1.17
CA ILE A 140 -7.74 -21.66 -0.69
C ILE A 140 -8.78 -22.70 -1.09
N ALA A 141 -8.58 -23.44 -2.19
CA ALA A 141 -9.58 -24.36 -2.75
C ALA A 141 -10.10 -25.36 -1.72
N ALA A 142 -9.21 -26.02 -0.95
CA ALA A 142 -9.62 -27.00 0.04
C ALA A 142 -10.51 -26.40 1.15
N LEU A 143 -10.21 -25.17 1.60
CA LEU A 143 -11.05 -24.47 2.57
C LEU A 143 -12.40 -24.09 1.94
N ALA A 144 -12.39 -23.57 0.72
CA ALA A 144 -13.59 -23.11 0.04
C ALA A 144 -14.54 -24.25 -0.33
N ASP A 145 -14.01 -25.39 -0.76
CA ASP A 145 -14.77 -26.61 -1.01
C ASP A 145 -15.43 -27.11 0.28
N ALA A 146 -14.67 -27.18 1.38
CA ALA A 146 -15.19 -27.61 2.68
C ALA A 146 -16.29 -26.68 3.20
N VAL A 147 -16.06 -25.36 3.18
CA VAL A 147 -17.04 -24.37 3.65
C VAL A 147 -18.28 -24.36 2.77
N ALA A 148 -18.14 -24.46 1.44
CA ALA A 148 -19.30 -24.52 0.55
C ALA A 148 -20.13 -25.79 0.79
N ALA A 149 -19.48 -26.95 0.96
CA ALA A 149 -20.16 -28.20 1.25
C ALA A 149 -20.87 -28.17 2.61
N GLU A 150 -20.19 -27.73 3.66
CA GLU A 150 -20.73 -27.63 5.03
C GLU A 150 -21.90 -26.62 5.11
N ALA A 151 -21.88 -25.57 4.30
CA ALA A 151 -22.96 -24.59 4.18
C ALA A 151 -24.06 -24.97 3.18
N GLY A 152 -23.96 -26.12 2.52
CA GLY A 152 -24.94 -26.58 1.51
C GLY A 152 -24.99 -25.74 0.24
N LEU A 153 -23.89 -25.03 -0.08
CA LEU A 153 -23.75 -24.19 -1.27
C LEU A 153 -23.29 -25.03 -2.48
N PRO A 154 -23.67 -24.64 -3.71
CA PRO A 154 -23.37 -25.41 -4.92
C PRO A 154 -21.89 -25.37 -5.37
N GLY A 155 -21.04 -24.59 -4.68
CA GLY A 155 -19.65 -24.34 -5.06
C GLY A 155 -19.19 -22.95 -4.64
N TRP A 156 -18.03 -22.52 -5.13
CA TRP A 156 -17.43 -21.22 -4.82
C TRP A 156 -16.83 -20.56 -6.07
N CYS A 157 -16.62 -19.26 -6.00
CA CYS A 157 -15.94 -18.48 -7.03
C CYS A 157 -15.12 -17.33 -6.45
N GLY A 158 -14.15 -16.85 -7.21
CA GLY A 158 -13.35 -15.66 -6.89
C GLY A 158 -12.78 -15.01 -8.14
N LEU A 159 -12.43 -13.72 -8.06
CA LEU A 159 -11.76 -13.01 -9.14
C LEU A 159 -10.24 -13.15 -9.01
N ARG A 160 -9.57 -13.65 -10.05
CA ARG A 160 -8.11 -13.71 -10.12
C ARG A 160 -7.50 -12.36 -10.52
N ALA A 161 -6.22 -12.15 -10.22
CA ALA A 161 -5.49 -10.91 -10.54
C ALA A 161 -5.47 -10.59 -12.06
N ASP A 162 -5.46 -11.64 -12.89
CA ASP A 162 -5.50 -11.53 -14.36
C ASP A 162 -6.87 -11.05 -14.89
N GLY A 163 -7.90 -11.04 -14.05
CA GLY A 163 -9.27 -10.63 -14.34
C GLY A 163 -10.20 -11.75 -14.76
N HIS A 164 -9.77 -13.02 -14.71
CA HIS A 164 -10.66 -14.17 -14.91
C HIS A 164 -11.34 -14.56 -13.59
N VAL A 165 -12.54 -15.12 -13.70
CA VAL A 165 -13.24 -15.71 -12.56
C VAL A 165 -12.85 -17.18 -12.46
N ALA A 166 -12.30 -17.57 -11.30
CA ALA A 166 -12.23 -18.97 -10.91
C ALA A 166 -13.59 -19.38 -10.36
N ALA A 167 -14.08 -20.55 -10.75
CA ALA A 167 -15.31 -21.12 -10.20
C ALA A 167 -15.15 -22.64 -10.08
N MET A 168 -15.43 -23.16 -8.89
CA MET A 168 -15.44 -24.59 -8.62
C MET A 168 -16.85 -25.04 -8.23
N VAL A 169 -17.29 -26.12 -8.87
CA VAL A 169 -18.61 -26.74 -8.74
C VAL A 169 -18.39 -28.25 -8.68
N PRO A 170 -18.66 -28.94 -7.55
CA PRO A 170 -18.26 -30.34 -7.34
C PRO A 170 -18.68 -31.31 -8.46
N ASP A 171 -19.90 -31.16 -9.00
CA ASP A 171 -20.45 -32.04 -10.05
C ASP A 171 -20.02 -31.66 -11.47
N GLY A 172 -19.09 -30.72 -11.64
CA GLY A 172 -18.63 -30.23 -12.94
C GLY A 172 -19.68 -29.44 -13.73
N ALA A 173 -20.81 -29.08 -13.10
CA ALA A 173 -21.83 -28.26 -13.74
C ALA A 173 -21.26 -26.89 -14.13
N LYS A 174 -21.67 -26.39 -15.30
CA LYS A 174 -21.13 -25.15 -15.86
C LYS A 174 -21.69 -23.92 -15.13
N ALA A 175 -20.81 -23.19 -14.45
CA ALA A 175 -21.13 -21.88 -13.89
C ALA A 175 -21.47 -20.87 -14.98
N LYS A 176 -22.44 -20.00 -14.71
CA LYS A 176 -22.82 -18.85 -15.54
C LYS A 176 -22.24 -17.59 -14.91
N LEU A 177 -21.48 -16.85 -15.71
CA LEU A 177 -20.93 -15.54 -15.36
C LEU A 177 -21.77 -14.44 -16.01
N SER A 178 -22.25 -13.49 -15.20
CA SER A 178 -22.85 -12.25 -15.67
C SER A 178 -22.11 -11.07 -15.05
N VAL A 179 -21.90 -10.00 -15.81
CA VAL A 179 -21.22 -8.79 -15.36
C VAL A 179 -22.13 -7.61 -15.64
N ASP A 180 -22.46 -6.86 -14.60
CA ASP A 180 -23.40 -5.73 -14.66
C ASP A 180 -24.72 -6.10 -15.38
N GLY A 181 -25.23 -7.31 -15.12
CA GLY A 181 -26.44 -7.86 -15.73
C GLY A 181 -26.26 -8.46 -17.14
N MET A 182 -25.09 -8.34 -17.75
CA MET A 182 -24.79 -8.90 -19.07
C MET A 182 -24.05 -10.23 -18.96
N ARG A 183 -24.57 -11.27 -19.61
CA ARG A 183 -23.91 -12.58 -19.62
C ARG A 183 -22.59 -12.52 -20.41
N LEU A 184 -21.52 -13.04 -19.82
CA LEU A 184 -20.24 -13.22 -20.50
C LEU A 184 -20.07 -14.64 -21.04
N ALA A 185 -19.24 -14.76 -22.08
CA ALA A 185 -18.82 -16.05 -22.59
C ALA A 185 -17.98 -16.81 -21.55
N PRO A 186 -18.03 -18.16 -21.50
CA PRO A 186 -17.15 -18.94 -20.64
C PRO A 186 -15.67 -18.59 -20.87
N GLY A 187 -14.91 -18.42 -19.79
CA GLY A 187 -13.49 -18.04 -19.85
C GLY A 187 -13.23 -16.59 -20.26
N ALA A 188 -14.26 -15.77 -20.49
CA ALA A 188 -14.06 -14.36 -20.74
C ALA A 188 -13.52 -13.64 -19.50
N ARG A 189 -12.59 -12.71 -19.72
CA ARG A 189 -12.08 -11.80 -18.70
C ARG A 189 -13.16 -10.79 -18.30
N VAL A 190 -13.28 -10.50 -17.02
CA VAL A 190 -14.17 -9.46 -16.50
C VAL A 190 -13.61 -8.08 -16.91
N PRO A 191 -14.38 -7.22 -17.60
CA PRO A 191 -13.95 -5.87 -18.00
C PRO A 191 -13.46 -5.04 -16.83
N ASP A 192 -12.36 -4.29 -16.98
CA ASP A 192 -11.72 -3.52 -15.90
C ASP A 192 -12.64 -2.47 -15.25
N THR A 193 -13.66 -2.00 -15.98
CA THR A 193 -14.63 -1.00 -15.53
C THR A 193 -15.89 -1.58 -14.91
N ALA A 194 -16.01 -2.91 -14.84
CA ALA A 194 -17.21 -3.56 -14.32
C ALA A 194 -17.47 -3.23 -12.85
N ALA A 195 -18.74 -3.06 -12.47
CA ALA A 195 -19.10 -2.80 -11.08
C ALA A 195 -19.17 -4.10 -10.28
N ALA A 196 -19.88 -5.10 -10.80
CA ALA A 196 -20.08 -6.38 -10.15
C ALA A 196 -20.12 -7.56 -11.15
N ALA A 197 -19.85 -8.76 -10.64
CA ALA A 197 -19.98 -10.00 -11.39
C ALA A 197 -20.72 -11.06 -10.59
N ASP A 198 -21.80 -11.61 -11.17
CA ASP A 198 -22.60 -12.69 -10.61
C ASP A 198 -22.15 -14.03 -11.17
N VAL A 199 -21.96 -15.02 -10.29
CA VAL A 199 -21.58 -16.38 -10.65
C VAL A 199 -22.60 -17.35 -10.07
N THR A 200 -23.32 -18.05 -10.96
CA THR A 200 -24.43 -18.93 -10.58
C THR A 200 -24.37 -20.30 -11.24
N VAL A 201 -24.90 -21.31 -10.56
CA VAL A 201 -25.14 -22.67 -11.08
C VAL A 201 -26.58 -23.05 -10.79
N GLY A 202 -27.32 -23.47 -11.82
CA GLY A 202 -28.73 -23.85 -11.65
C GLY A 202 -29.61 -22.73 -11.04
N GLY A 203 -29.23 -21.46 -11.23
CA GLY A 203 -29.92 -20.31 -10.62
C GLY A 203 -29.53 -20.00 -9.17
N ARG A 204 -28.65 -20.80 -8.55
CA ARG A 204 -28.11 -20.57 -7.20
C ARG A 204 -26.76 -19.88 -7.28
N ALA A 205 -26.52 -18.91 -6.42
CA ALA A 205 -25.21 -18.23 -6.32
C ALA A 205 -24.14 -19.19 -5.77
N LEU A 206 -22.92 -19.08 -6.31
CA LEU A 206 -21.75 -19.69 -5.70
C LEU A 206 -21.27 -18.86 -4.50
N LEU A 207 -20.58 -19.49 -3.55
CA LEU A 207 -19.90 -18.79 -2.47
C LEU A 207 -18.94 -17.74 -3.05
N GLY A 208 -19.00 -16.51 -2.56
CA GLY A 208 -18.25 -15.37 -3.09
C GLY A 208 -19.00 -14.55 -4.15
N SER A 209 -20.11 -15.04 -4.72
CA SER A 209 -20.97 -14.25 -5.59
C SER A 209 -21.98 -13.41 -4.77
N PRO A 210 -22.27 -12.15 -5.16
CA PRO A 210 -21.66 -11.40 -6.25
C PRO A 210 -20.24 -10.92 -5.90
N LEU A 211 -19.36 -10.93 -6.92
CA LEU A 211 -18.02 -10.35 -6.82
C LEU A 211 -18.14 -8.82 -6.99
N ALA A 212 -17.66 -8.05 -6.02
CA ALA A 212 -17.62 -6.60 -6.03
C ALA A 212 -16.42 -6.08 -6.85
N VAL A 213 -16.46 -6.28 -8.17
CA VAL A 213 -15.34 -6.04 -9.10
C VAL A 213 -14.74 -4.64 -8.98
N ALA A 214 -15.56 -3.59 -8.91
CA ALA A 214 -15.09 -2.22 -8.76
C ALA A 214 -14.38 -1.97 -7.42
N GLN A 215 -14.74 -2.71 -6.38
CA GLN A 215 -14.03 -2.67 -5.12
C GLN A 215 -12.72 -3.44 -5.19
N ILE A 216 -12.75 -4.68 -5.71
CA ILE A 216 -11.57 -5.53 -5.83
C ILE A 216 -10.45 -4.76 -6.53
N ARG A 217 -10.76 -4.10 -7.66
CA ARG A 217 -9.79 -3.41 -8.53
C ARG A 217 -9.45 -1.97 -8.13
N ARG A 218 -10.05 -1.47 -7.05
CA ARG A 218 -9.86 -0.10 -6.63
C ARG A 218 -8.37 0.13 -6.34
N ILE A 219 -7.83 1.21 -6.89
CA ILE A 219 -6.53 1.73 -6.47
C ILE A 219 -6.78 2.93 -5.56
N GLU A 220 -6.11 2.95 -4.42
CA GLU A 220 -6.05 4.10 -3.53
C GLU A 220 -4.68 4.74 -3.64
N GLY A 221 -4.60 6.06 -3.51
CA GLY A 221 -3.33 6.75 -3.63
C GLY A 221 -3.46 8.26 -3.68
N VAL A 222 -2.31 8.91 -3.53
CA VAL A 222 -2.16 10.36 -3.63
C VAL A 222 -1.07 10.65 -4.65
N VAL A 223 -1.30 11.68 -5.46
CA VAL A 223 -0.32 12.19 -6.41
C VAL A 223 -0.21 13.71 -6.29
N ALA A 224 1.02 14.22 -6.36
CA ALA A 224 1.33 15.64 -6.33
C ALA A 224 2.36 16.00 -7.41
N VAL A 225 2.41 17.28 -7.79
CA VAL A 225 3.49 17.82 -8.61
C VAL A 225 4.66 18.18 -7.69
N ARG A 226 5.86 17.72 -8.05
CA ARG A 226 7.10 18.07 -7.37
C ARG A 226 8.18 18.28 -8.41
N ASP A 227 8.86 19.43 -8.34
CA ASP A 227 9.96 19.78 -9.23
C ASP A 227 9.64 19.59 -10.73
N GLY A 228 8.37 19.83 -11.10
CA GLY A 228 7.88 19.73 -12.48
C GLY A 228 7.59 18.30 -12.95
N GLY A 229 7.88 17.31 -12.11
CA GLY A 229 7.47 15.92 -12.26
C GLY A 229 6.22 15.59 -11.43
N LEU A 230 6.01 14.29 -11.23
CA LEU A 230 4.99 13.76 -10.33
C LEU A 230 5.64 12.90 -9.26
N GLU A 231 5.14 12.99 -8.05
CA GLU A 231 5.46 12.04 -6.98
C GLU A 231 4.19 11.63 -6.25
N GLY A 232 4.21 10.45 -5.65
CA GLY A 232 3.06 9.97 -4.93
C GLY A 232 3.22 8.56 -4.43
N TRP A 233 2.10 8.00 -4.01
CA TRP A 233 1.99 6.61 -3.62
C TRP A 233 0.66 6.03 -4.07
N ALA A 234 0.64 4.72 -4.25
CA ALA A 234 -0.56 3.97 -4.57
C ALA A 234 -0.58 2.63 -3.82
N TRP A 235 -1.77 2.10 -3.63
CA TRP A 235 -2.04 0.79 -3.06
C TRP A 235 -3.22 0.14 -3.81
N HIS A 236 -3.23 -1.18 -3.97
CA HIS A 236 -4.40 -1.97 -4.39
C HIS A 236 -5.10 -2.75 -3.24
N PRO A 237 -6.18 -2.25 -2.57
CA PRO A 237 -6.66 -2.85 -1.31
C PRO A 237 -7.23 -4.25 -1.49
N GLY A 238 -7.90 -4.50 -2.61
CA GLY A 238 -8.38 -5.85 -2.96
C GLY A 238 -7.27 -6.80 -3.44
N ASP A 239 -6.03 -6.33 -3.62
CA ASP A 239 -4.88 -7.17 -3.99
C ASP A 239 -3.60 -6.61 -3.35
N PRO A 240 -3.47 -6.67 -2.01
CA PRO A 240 -2.39 -6.02 -1.29
C PRO A 240 -0.98 -6.40 -1.77
N ASP A 241 -0.80 -7.61 -2.31
CA ASP A 241 0.49 -8.12 -2.79
C ASP A 241 0.87 -7.57 -4.17
N ALA A 242 -0.07 -7.07 -4.96
CA ALA A 242 0.19 -6.57 -6.30
C ALA A 242 0.72 -5.13 -6.30
N ASP A 243 1.77 -4.88 -7.08
CA ASP A 243 2.27 -3.52 -7.29
C ASP A 243 1.28 -2.73 -8.16
N PRO A 244 0.78 -1.57 -7.68
CA PRO A 244 -0.23 -0.81 -8.41
C PRO A 244 0.29 -0.30 -9.76
N VAL A 245 -0.42 -0.64 -10.82
CA VAL A 245 -0.18 -0.10 -12.17
C VAL A 245 -1.08 1.10 -12.41
N LEU A 246 -0.46 2.24 -12.66
CA LEU A 246 -1.12 3.53 -12.90
C LEU A 246 -0.98 3.93 -14.38
N THR A 247 -2.00 4.61 -14.89
CA THR A 247 -1.99 5.19 -16.23
C THR A 247 -1.98 6.71 -16.13
N VAL A 248 -1.00 7.34 -16.78
CA VAL A 248 -1.01 8.80 -16.98
C VAL A 248 -1.73 9.10 -18.29
N ARG A 249 -2.74 9.95 -18.22
CA ARG A 249 -3.60 10.34 -19.35
C ARG A 249 -3.54 11.84 -19.56
N SER A 250 -3.73 12.28 -20.79
CA SER A 250 -4.01 13.70 -21.08
C SER A 250 -5.38 14.09 -20.52
N ALA A 251 -5.65 15.41 -20.41
CA ALA A 251 -6.98 15.93 -20.10
C ALA A 251 -8.08 15.38 -21.05
N ALA A 252 -7.74 15.09 -22.32
CA ALA A 252 -8.64 14.49 -23.31
C ALA A 252 -8.83 12.97 -23.13
N GLY A 253 -8.26 12.35 -22.09
CA GLY A 253 -8.41 10.92 -21.78
C GLY A 253 -7.45 9.98 -22.52
N LYS A 254 -6.69 10.48 -23.52
CA LYS A 254 -5.67 9.69 -24.22
C LYS A 254 -4.59 9.22 -23.24
N ALA A 255 -4.34 7.91 -23.19
CA ALA A 255 -3.24 7.33 -22.43
C ALA A 255 -1.90 7.81 -23.00
N LEU A 256 -1.05 8.35 -22.13
CA LEU A 256 0.28 8.86 -22.46
C LEU A 256 1.34 7.80 -22.17
N PHE A 257 1.31 7.22 -20.98
CA PHE A 257 2.15 6.10 -20.56
C PHE A 257 1.60 5.45 -19.29
N THR A 258 2.11 4.26 -18.97
CA THR A 258 1.88 3.57 -17.69
C THR A 258 3.11 3.65 -16.79
N LEU A 259 2.91 3.48 -15.50
CA LEU A 259 3.97 3.30 -14.51
C LEU A 259 3.50 2.34 -13.42
N THR A 260 4.45 1.64 -12.81
CA THR A 260 4.19 0.79 -11.66
C THR A 260 4.72 1.49 -10.43
N ALA A 261 3.91 1.53 -9.36
CA ALA A 261 4.38 1.94 -8.05
C ALA A 261 4.93 0.70 -7.35
N ASP A 262 6.24 0.67 -7.13
CA ASP A 262 6.98 -0.51 -6.62
C ASP A 262 7.90 -0.19 -5.42
N ASP A 263 8.15 1.08 -5.10
CA ASP A 263 9.03 1.43 -3.97
C ASP A 263 8.30 1.24 -2.63
N THR A 264 8.66 0.17 -1.93
CA THR A 264 8.09 -0.24 -0.64
C THR A 264 8.53 0.60 0.55
N ARG A 265 9.43 1.59 0.36
CA ARG A 265 9.94 2.46 1.43
C ARG A 265 8.95 3.57 1.74
N MET A 266 7.83 3.17 2.33
CA MET A 266 6.76 4.07 2.74
C MET A 266 6.13 3.63 4.05
N LEU A 267 5.76 4.61 4.87
CA LEU A 267 4.93 4.35 6.04
C LEU A 267 3.49 4.01 5.61
N ALA A 268 3.04 2.85 6.06
CA ALA A 268 1.68 2.36 5.94
C ALA A 268 0.66 3.38 6.50
N PRO A 269 -0.33 3.86 5.71
CA PRO A 269 -1.37 4.77 6.19
C PRO A 269 -2.43 4.10 7.08
N GLY A 270 -2.41 2.77 7.21
CA GLY A 270 -3.36 2.00 8.01
C GLY A 270 -2.88 0.58 8.29
N PRO A 271 -3.68 -0.24 9.01
CA PRO A 271 -3.30 -1.60 9.34
C PRO A 271 -3.09 -2.47 8.11
N LEU A 272 -2.02 -3.26 8.14
CA LEU A 272 -1.56 -4.12 7.04
C LEU A 272 -1.34 -3.37 5.73
N ALA A 273 -1.10 -2.06 5.83
CA ALA A 273 -0.99 -1.24 4.65
C ALA A 273 0.25 -1.47 3.81
N ARG A 274 0.06 -1.67 2.50
CA ARG A 274 1.14 -1.92 1.53
C ARG A 274 1.17 -0.87 0.42
N PRO A 275 1.28 0.44 0.75
CA PRO A 275 1.45 1.46 -0.25
C PRO A 275 2.84 1.36 -0.88
N ARG A 276 2.92 1.64 -2.18
CA ARG A 276 4.17 1.77 -2.92
C ARG A 276 4.30 3.19 -3.41
N ARG A 277 5.50 3.75 -3.28
CA ARG A 277 5.83 5.06 -3.83
C ARG A 277 6.11 4.95 -5.32
N PHE A 278 5.89 6.06 -6.01
CA PHE A 278 6.31 6.25 -7.39
C PHE A 278 6.80 7.67 -7.60
N HIS A 279 7.66 7.84 -8.60
CA HIS A 279 8.15 9.13 -9.05
C HIS A 279 8.24 9.15 -10.58
N VAL A 280 7.80 10.25 -11.18
CA VAL A 280 7.91 10.50 -12.61
C VAL A 280 8.69 11.80 -12.82
N PRO A 281 9.88 11.74 -13.44
CA PRO A 281 10.71 12.93 -13.60
C PRO A 281 10.07 13.93 -14.57
N ALA A 282 10.35 15.22 -14.37
CA ALA A 282 9.87 16.33 -15.20
C ALA A 282 10.16 16.15 -16.70
N SER A 283 11.25 15.48 -17.05
CA SER A 283 11.64 15.18 -18.44
C SER A 283 10.56 14.40 -19.21
N ARG A 284 9.73 13.61 -18.53
CA ARG A 284 8.60 12.88 -19.13
C ARG A 284 7.44 13.80 -19.53
N PHE A 285 7.40 15.02 -18.98
CA PHE A 285 6.37 16.03 -19.23
C PHE A 285 6.85 17.20 -20.09
N ALA A 286 8.14 17.27 -20.42
CA ALA A 286 8.75 18.41 -21.13
C ALA A 286 8.09 18.75 -22.50
N ARG A 287 7.40 17.80 -23.12
CA ARG A 287 6.70 17.96 -24.41
C ARG A 287 5.17 17.91 -24.29
N LEU A 288 4.64 17.80 -23.07
CA LEU A 288 3.21 17.73 -22.80
C LEU A 288 2.73 19.11 -22.39
N ALA A 289 1.68 19.58 -23.08
CA ALA A 289 0.99 20.80 -22.71
C ALA A 289 -0.31 20.44 -21.95
N GLY A 290 -0.57 21.17 -20.87
CA GLY A 290 -1.83 21.09 -20.13
C GLY A 290 -1.87 20.02 -19.04
N ALA A 291 -3.06 19.85 -18.47
CA ALA A 291 -3.27 18.96 -17.35
C ALA A 291 -3.19 17.48 -17.74
N VAL A 292 -2.65 16.67 -16.84
CA VAL A 292 -2.62 15.22 -16.90
C VAL A 292 -3.44 14.63 -15.78
N ARG A 293 -4.01 13.45 -16.03
CA ARG A 293 -4.73 12.63 -15.06
C ARG A 293 -3.91 11.40 -14.72
N VAL A 294 -3.87 11.01 -13.45
CA VAL A 294 -3.26 9.76 -13.02
C VAL A 294 -4.37 8.85 -12.52
N THR A 295 -4.59 7.75 -13.23
CA THR A 295 -5.71 6.85 -12.97
C THR A 295 -5.25 5.44 -12.64
N GLY A 296 -6.00 4.74 -11.78
CA GLY A 296 -5.90 3.29 -11.60
C GLY A 296 -6.41 2.51 -12.82
N ARG A 297 -6.36 1.18 -12.71
CA ARG A 297 -6.87 0.25 -13.74
C ARG A 297 -8.40 0.33 -13.90
N ASP A 298 -9.10 0.68 -12.83
CA ASP A 298 -10.54 0.98 -12.80
C ASP A 298 -10.89 2.31 -13.51
N GLY A 299 -9.90 3.06 -13.97
CA GLY A 299 -10.07 4.34 -14.66
C GLY A 299 -10.38 5.53 -13.73
N ARG A 300 -10.39 5.32 -12.41
CA ARG A 300 -10.61 6.40 -11.43
C ARG A 300 -9.33 7.18 -11.18
N ASP A 301 -9.49 8.48 -10.96
CA ASP A 301 -8.38 9.37 -10.61
C ASP A 301 -7.85 9.06 -9.20
N LEU A 302 -6.53 9.11 -9.05
CA LEU A 302 -5.89 9.20 -7.74
C LEU A 302 -6.19 10.57 -7.12
N LEU A 303 -6.16 10.63 -5.78
CA LEU A 303 -6.32 11.91 -5.08
C LEU A 303 -5.21 12.88 -5.51
N GLY A 304 -5.61 14.09 -5.89
CA GLY A 304 -4.71 15.13 -6.42
C GLY A 304 -4.72 15.25 -7.95
N SER A 305 -5.18 14.23 -8.68
CA SER A 305 -5.44 14.31 -10.12
C SER A 305 -6.74 15.11 -10.41
N PRO A 306 -6.83 15.93 -11.48
CA PRO A 306 -5.81 16.22 -12.49
C PRO A 306 -4.75 17.23 -12.02
N LEU A 307 -3.55 17.15 -12.60
CA LEU A 307 -2.38 17.96 -12.26
C LEU A 307 -1.80 18.63 -13.50
N THR A 308 -1.11 19.76 -13.37
CA THR A 308 -0.36 20.38 -14.48
C THR A 308 1.14 20.39 -14.16
N PRO A 309 1.87 19.30 -14.46
CA PRO A 309 3.33 19.26 -14.32
C PRO A 309 3.97 20.41 -15.09
N GLY A 310 4.99 21.05 -14.53
CA GLY A 310 5.67 22.16 -15.20
C GLY A 310 5.00 23.53 -15.04
N ALA A 311 3.79 23.62 -14.47
CA ALA A 311 3.06 24.90 -14.37
C ALA A 311 3.81 25.92 -13.51
N GLU A 312 4.38 25.49 -12.39
CA GLU A 312 5.19 26.35 -11.51
C GLU A 312 6.45 26.84 -12.22
N GLN A 313 7.22 25.95 -12.86
CA GLN A 313 8.41 26.36 -13.63
C GLN A 313 8.05 27.31 -14.77
N SER A 314 6.95 27.06 -15.47
CA SER A 314 6.50 27.90 -16.59
C SER A 314 6.16 29.30 -16.09
N ARG A 315 5.39 29.41 -14.99
CA ARG A 315 5.07 30.70 -14.36
C ARG A 315 6.30 31.43 -13.83
N ALA A 316 7.24 30.71 -13.22
CA ALA A 316 8.50 31.30 -12.77
C ALA A 316 9.33 31.83 -13.93
N ALA A 317 9.40 31.09 -15.05
CA ALA A 317 10.08 31.51 -16.26
C ALA A 317 9.40 32.72 -16.93
N ASP A 318 8.06 32.76 -16.96
CA ASP A 318 7.29 33.91 -17.45
C ASP A 318 7.52 35.15 -16.59
N ALA A 319 7.49 35.01 -15.26
CA ALA A 319 7.80 36.09 -14.33
C ALA A 319 9.23 36.59 -14.51
N ALA A 320 10.22 35.68 -14.63
CA ALA A 320 11.60 36.05 -14.88
C ALA A 320 11.77 36.79 -16.22
N ARG A 321 11.08 36.35 -17.30
CA ARG A 321 11.06 37.05 -18.59
C ARG A 321 10.43 38.44 -18.48
N ALA A 322 9.32 38.57 -17.74
CA ALA A 322 8.65 39.85 -17.52
C ALA A 322 9.56 40.83 -16.75
N VAL A 323 10.24 40.35 -15.70
CA VAL A 323 11.22 41.15 -14.95
C VAL A 323 12.40 41.55 -15.85
N ALA A 324 12.94 40.63 -16.64
CA ALA A 324 14.02 40.94 -17.58
C ALA A 324 13.62 41.97 -18.65
N ALA A 325 12.36 41.96 -19.09
CA ALA A 325 11.81 42.95 -20.02
C ALA A 325 11.66 44.34 -19.38
N LEU A 326 11.33 44.41 -18.09
CA LEU A 326 11.23 45.67 -17.33
C LEU A 326 12.60 46.24 -16.93
N PHE A 327 13.59 45.36 -16.71
CA PHE A 327 14.95 45.71 -16.33
C PHE A 327 15.96 45.13 -17.33
N PRO A 328 15.97 45.61 -18.59
CA PRO A 328 16.96 45.15 -19.55
C PRO A 328 18.35 45.47 -19.03
N ALA A 329 19.22 44.46 -18.98
CA ALA A 329 20.60 44.64 -18.56
C ALA A 329 21.22 45.76 -19.42
N ALA A 330 21.59 46.87 -18.77
CA ALA A 330 22.18 48.02 -19.44
C ALA A 330 23.33 47.52 -20.30
N GLY A 331 23.23 47.77 -21.61
CA GLY A 331 24.13 47.24 -22.61
C GLY A 331 25.59 47.48 -22.22
N ARG A 332 26.42 46.45 -22.44
CA ARG A 332 27.88 46.62 -22.53
C ARG A 332 28.15 47.88 -23.34
N ARG A 333 28.61 48.95 -22.68
CA ARG A 333 29.24 50.06 -23.38
C ARG A 333 30.37 49.44 -24.17
N ARG A 334 30.23 49.38 -25.49
CA ARG A 334 31.37 49.23 -26.39
C ARG A 334 32.32 50.36 -26.02
N HIS A 335 33.46 50.03 -25.43
CA HIS A 335 34.61 50.93 -25.42
C HIS A 335 35.02 51.12 -26.87
N ALA A 336 34.50 52.19 -27.48
CA ALA A 336 35.07 52.82 -28.65
C ALA A 336 35.89 54.03 -28.15
N GLY A 337 37.14 54.11 -28.59
CA GLY A 337 38.06 55.25 -28.36
C GLY A 337 39.12 54.93 -27.30
N GLY A 338 40.43 54.95 -27.59
CA GLY A 338 41.10 55.41 -28.80
C GLY A 338 42.54 54.91 -28.86
N SER A 339 42.93 54.54 -30.08
CA SER A 339 44.28 54.69 -30.61
C SER A 339 44.64 56.17 -30.59
N ASP A 340 45.75 56.57 -29.97
CA ASP A 340 46.83 57.25 -30.70
C ASP A 340 48.11 57.49 -29.88
N ALA A 341 49.20 57.57 -30.64
CA ALA A 341 50.48 58.23 -30.38
C ALA A 341 51.55 57.54 -29.50
N ALA A 342 52.56 57.02 -30.20
CA ALA A 342 53.94 56.87 -29.77
C ALA A 342 54.61 58.22 -29.41
N PRO A 343 55.80 58.17 -28.80
CA PRO A 343 56.91 58.89 -29.43
C PRO A 343 58.24 58.10 -29.43
N THR A 344 58.91 58.18 -30.58
CA THR A 344 60.38 58.32 -30.77
C THR A 344 60.93 59.42 -29.85
N ASP A 345 62.12 59.37 -29.22
CA ASP A 345 63.42 58.76 -29.51
C ASP A 345 64.00 58.02 -28.29
#